data_AF-A0A7C6BUH6-F1
#
_entry.id   AF-A0A7C6BUH6-F1
#
_cell.length_a   1.000
_cell.length_b   1.000
_cell.length_c   1.000
_cell.angle_alpha   90.00
_cell.angle_beta   90.00
_cell.angle_gamma   90.00
#
_symmetry.space_group_name_H-M   'P 1'
#
loop_
_entity.id
_entity.type
_entity.pdbx_description
1 polymer ?
#
loop_
_entity_poly.entity_id
_entity_poly.type
_entity_poly.pdbx_seq_one_letter_code
_entity_poly.pdbx_strand_id
1 'polypeptide(L)'
;ERDGMFFTAEQAIEYEEKKANAPEMIPMALFVSSEAEGIEWLKRELEVTPKTYSELQPRWMQDLAKPKKGDELPELMQILEENFLKDEDGRWHKPDLENEADLEKIRSRKLLKEFNIYVDLASKPNAKIRTVRLEALRAGFKNAYTNKDFATIVNVGNRLPESLLMEDEVLLQYYDIASSRV
;
A
#
# COMPACT_ATOMS: atom_id res chain seq x y z
N GLU A 1 -14.75 -8.81 -13.00
CA GLU A 1 -13.31 -8.95 -13.24
C GLU A 1 -12.58 -8.48 -11.98
N ARG A 2 -12.04 -9.42 -11.20
CA ARG A 2 -11.19 -9.16 -10.01
C ARG A 2 -10.21 -10.32 -9.89
N ASP A 3 -8.94 -10.02 -9.66
CA ASP A 3 -7.81 -10.97 -9.59
C ASP A 3 -7.59 -11.86 -10.84
N GLY A 4 -7.96 -11.38 -12.03
CA GLY A 4 -7.71 -12.10 -13.28
C GLY A 4 -8.65 -13.29 -13.56
N MET A 5 -9.73 -13.45 -12.80
CA MET A 5 -10.80 -14.40 -13.11
C MET A 5 -12.16 -13.71 -13.31
N PHE A 6 -12.94 -14.21 -14.28
CA PHE A 6 -14.31 -13.76 -14.52
C PHE A 6 -15.24 -14.42 -13.50
N PHE A 7 -15.66 -13.66 -12.50
CA PHE A 7 -16.66 -14.09 -11.51
C PHE A 7 -18.05 -13.52 -11.86
N THR A 8 -19.10 -14.34 -11.72
CA THR A 8 -20.48 -13.84 -11.60
C THR A 8 -20.71 -13.23 -10.21
N ALA A 9 -21.79 -12.45 -10.03
CA ALA A 9 -22.06 -11.75 -8.77
C ALA A 9 -22.15 -12.70 -7.55
N GLU A 10 -22.70 -13.91 -7.73
CA GLU A 10 -22.72 -14.92 -6.66
C GLU A 10 -21.33 -15.51 -6.36
N GLN A 11 -20.47 -15.68 -7.37
CA GLN A 11 -19.12 -16.22 -7.16
C GLN A 11 -18.16 -15.22 -6.51
N ALA A 12 -18.38 -13.92 -6.72
CA ALA A 12 -17.62 -12.86 -6.05
C ALA A 12 -17.91 -12.83 -4.54
N ILE A 13 -19.18 -13.04 -4.16
CA ILE A 13 -19.60 -13.13 -2.75
C ILE A 13 -19.01 -14.39 -2.09
N GLU A 14 -19.10 -15.56 -2.75
CA GLU A 14 -18.48 -16.78 -2.22
C GLU A 14 -16.94 -16.70 -2.15
N TYR A 15 -16.30 -15.95 -3.06
CA TYR A 15 -14.85 -15.72 -3.03
C TYR A 15 -14.45 -14.75 -1.90
N GLU A 16 -15.20 -13.67 -1.70
CA GLU A 16 -15.00 -12.74 -0.58
C GLU A 16 -15.25 -13.43 0.77
N GLU A 17 -16.27 -14.29 0.89
CA GLU A 17 -16.50 -15.11 2.09
C GLU A 17 -15.40 -16.16 2.29
N LYS A 18 -14.91 -16.82 1.24
CA LYS A 18 -13.81 -17.79 1.34
C LYS A 18 -12.47 -17.12 1.65
N LYS A 19 -12.22 -15.91 1.16
CA LYS A 19 -11.02 -15.13 1.48
C LYS A 19 -11.08 -14.57 2.90
N ALA A 20 -12.25 -14.11 3.36
CA ALA A 20 -12.44 -13.67 4.75
C ALA A 20 -12.26 -14.81 5.77
N ASN A 21 -12.60 -16.05 5.39
CA ASN A 21 -12.49 -17.24 6.25
C ASN A 21 -11.19 -18.04 6.05
N ALA A 22 -10.41 -17.76 5.00
CA ALA A 22 -9.10 -18.35 4.84
C ALA A 22 -8.08 -17.49 5.60
N PRO A 23 -7.36 -18.03 6.59
CA PRO A 23 -6.18 -17.32 7.08
C PRO A 23 -5.23 -17.21 5.89
N GLU A 24 -5.02 -16.00 5.37
CA GLU A 24 -3.91 -15.73 4.46
C GLU A 24 -2.64 -16.19 5.20
N MET A 25 -2.13 -17.37 4.84
CA MET A 25 -0.84 -17.85 5.32
C MET A 25 0.24 -17.03 4.60
N ILE A 26 0.36 -15.76 4.97
CA ILE A 26 1.54 -14.97 4.69
C ILE A 26 2.67 -15.64 5.48
N PRO A 27 3.75 -16.10 4.83
CA PRO A 27 4.91 -16.61 5.54
C PRO A 27 5.28 -15.62 6.64
N MET A 28 5.54 -16.08 7.86
CA MET A 28 5.94 -15.22 8.97
C MET A 28 6.98 -14.21 8.47
N ALA A 29 6.56 -12.96 8.25
CA ALA A 29 7.46 -11.88 7.92
C ALA A 29 8.31 -11.67 9.17
N LEU A 30 9.48 -12.30 9.17
CA LEU A 30 10.50 -12.10 10.20
C LEU A 30 11.12 -10.70 10.07
N PHE A 31 11.00 -10.10 8.88
CA PHE A 31 11.55 -8.80 8.57
C PHE A 31 10.53 -7.91 7.88
N VAL A 32 10.67 -6.60 8.08
CA VAL A 32 9.86 -5.57 7.44
C VAL A 32 10.68 -4.92 6.33
N SER A 33 10.38 -5.25 5.08
CA SER A 33 11.02 -4.65 3.90
C SER A 33 10.05 -3.88 3.00
N SER A 34 8.74 -3.98 3.28
CA SER A 34 7.67 -3.29 2.57
C SER A 34 6.59 -2.81 3.54
N GLU A 35 5.78 -1.85 3.11
CA GLU A 35 4.71 -1.30 3.96
C GLU A 35 3.68 -2.39 4.34
N ALA A 36 3.34 -3.27 3.39
CA ALA A 36 2.43 -4.39 3.64
C ALA A 36 2.96 -5.33 4.73
N GLU A 37 4.25 -5.70 4.66
CA GLU A 37 4.91 -6.50 5.71
C GLU A 37 4.94 -5.76 7.06
N GLY A 38 5.14 -4.44 7.03
CA GLY A 38 5.13 -3.60 8.24
C GLY A 38 3.78 -3.56 8.92
N ILE A 39 2.70 -3.45 8.15
CA ILE A 39 1.32 -3.51 8.66
C ILE A 39 1.04 -4.89 9.29
N GLU A 40 1.42 -5.98 8.63
CA GLU A 40 1.24 -7.33 9.17
C GLU A 40 2.09 -7.58 10.43
N TRP A 41 3.31 -7.06 10.46
CA TRP A 41 4.15 -7.08 11.65
C TRP A 41 3.48 -6.35 12.82
N LEU A 42 2.94 -5.16 12.58
CA LEU A 42 2.24 -4.38 13.61
C LEU A 42 0.94 -5.06 14.08
N LYS A 43 0.15 -5.63 13.16
CA LYS A 43 -1.05 -6.39 13.52
C LYS A 43 -0.70 -7.53 14.49
N ARG A 44 0.40 -8.25 14.25
CA ARG A 44 0.87 -9.31 15.16
C ARG A 44 1.32 -8.76 16.51
N GLU A 45 2.09 -7.66 16.49
CA GLU A 45 2.56 -7.04 17.72
C GLU A 45 1.43 -6.48 18.60
N LEU A 46 0.33 -6.06 17.98
CA LEU A 46 -0.84 -5.48 18.63
C LEU A 46 -1.99 -6.48 18.83
N GLU A 47 -1.81 -7.75 18.47
CA GLU A 47 -2.83 -8.80 18.59
C GLU A 47 -3.28 -9.02 20.03
N VAL A 48 -2.29 -9.11 20.94
CA VAL A 48 -2.55 -9.51 22.33
C VAL A 48 -2.78 -8.29 23.21
N THR A 49 -1.96 -7.25 23.07
CA THR A 49 -2.05 -6.05 23.91
C THR A 49 -1.78 -4.77 23.12
N PRO A 50 -2.53 -3.69 23.40
CA PRO A 50 -2.20 -2.36 22.91
C PRO A 50 -0.83 -1.89 23.42
N LYS A 51 -0.02 -1.30 22.53
CA LYS A 51 1.35 -0.88 22.82
C LYS A 51 1.59 0.58 22.43
N THR A 52 2.38 1.27 23.23
CA THR A 52 2.86 2.63 22.90
C THR A 52 3.90 2.58 21.79
N TYR A 53 4.12 3.74 21.15
CA TYR A 53 5.19 3.88 20.15
C TYR A 53 6.57 3.47 20.70
N SER A 54 6.88 3.85 21.95
CA SER A 54 8.16 3.54 22.59
C SER A 54 8.37 2.04 22.86
N GLU A 55 7.29 1.27 23.00
CA GLU A 55 7.36 -0.20 23.13
C GLU A 55 7.58 -0.88 21.77
N LEU A 56 7.04 -0.30 20.69
CA LEU A 56 7.13 -0.85 19.33
C LEU A 56 8.46 -0.52 18.64
N GLN A 57 8.93 0.72 18.80
CA GLN A 57 10.09 1.25 18.06
C GLN A 57 11.36 0.38 18.17
N PRO A 58 11.79 -0.10 19.35
CA PRO A 58 13.02 -0.88 19.44
C PRO A 58 12.94 -2.19 18.64
N ARG A 59 11.78 -2.86 18.66
CA ARG A 59 11.56 -4.11 17.93
C ARG A 59 11.39 -3.86 16.44
N TRP A 60 10.69 -2.79 16.07
CA TRP A 60 10.59 -2.35 14.68
C TRP A 60 11.98 -2.17 14.06
N MET A 61 12.89 -1.47 14.75
CA MET A 61 14.25 -1.24 14.26
C MET A 61 15.09 -2.52 14.17
N GLN A 62 14.82 -3.52 15.02
CA GLN A 62 15.51 -4.83 14.97
C GLN A 62 15.07 -5.66 13.77
N ASP A 63 13.78 -5.62 13.44
CA ASP A 63 13.18 -6.42 12.37
C ASP A 63 13.14 -5.66 11.03
N LEU A 64 13.58 -4.41 10.99
CA LEU A 64 13.64 -3.60 9.77
C LEU A 64 14.67 -4.15 8.78
N ALA A 65 14.22 -4.47 7.58
CA ALA A 65 15.06 -4.85 6.47
C ALA A 65 15.13 -3.75 5.41
N LYS A 66 16.14 -3.83 4.54
CA LYS A 66 16.30 -2.88 3.45
C LYS A 66 15.16 -3.06 2.43
N PRO A 67 14.41 -1.99 2.11
CA PRO A 67 13.37 -2.06 1.08
C PRO A 67 13.92 -2.35 -0.31
N LYS A 68 13.01 -2.72 -1.21
CA LYS A 68 13.34 -2.89 -2.63
C LYS A 68 13.90 -1.58 -3.22
N LYS A 69 14.68 -1.70 -4.30
CA LYS A 69 15.31 -0.54 -4.91
C LYS A 69 14.25 0.40 -5.49
N GLY A 70 14.21 1.61 -4.95
CA GLY A 70 13.25 2.64 -5.37
C GLY A 70 11.96 2.65 -4.55
N ASP A 71 11.76 1.67 -3.68
CA ASP A 71 10.70 1.71 -2.67
C ASP A 71 11.18 2.49 -1.44
N GLU A 72 10.33 3.37 -0.96
CA GLU A 72 10.52 4.18 0.23
C GLU A 72 9.48 3.76 1.27
N LEU A 73 9.94 2.97 2.23
CA LEU A 73 9.10 2.50 3.33
C LEU A 73 8.74 3.69 4.24
N PRO A 74 7.45 3.92 4.54
CA PRO A 74 7.06 4.94 5.50
C PRO A 74 7.55 4.63 6.92
N GLU A 75 7.72 5.68 7.72
CA GLU A 75 8.12 5.58 9.12
C GLU A 75 7.08 4.82 9.96
N LEU A 76 7.53 4.16 11.04
CA LEU A 76 6.66 3.42 11.96
C LEU A 76 5.44 4.24 12.40
N MET A 77 5.66 5.50 12.79
CA MET A 77 4.58 6.38 13.25
C MET A 77 3.55 6.62 12.14
N GLN A 78 4.01 6.79 10.90
CA GLN A 78 3.11 7.02 9.77
C GLN A 78 2.27 5.77 9.48
N ILE A 79 2.86 4.57 9.53
CA ILE A 79 2.10 3.32 9.36
C ILE A 79 1.07 3.17 10.47
N LEU A 80 1.44 3.48 11.72
CA LEU A 80 0.54 3.47 12.86
C LEU A 80 -0.65 4.42 12.67
N GLU A 81 -0.38 5.69 12.37
CA GLU A 81 -1.40 6.73 12.16
C GLU A 81 -2.33 6.47 10.96
N GLU A 82 -1.88 5.68 9.99
CA GLU A 82 -2.64 5.40 8.77
C GLU A 82 -3.43 4.09 8.83
N ASN A 83 -3.09 3.17 9.74
CA ASN A 83 -3.67 1.82 9.75
C ASN A 83 -4.22 1.37 11.11
N PHE A 84 -3.93 2.09 12.20
CA PHE A 84 -4.28 1.67 13.56
C PHE A 84 -4.96 2.80 14.34
N LEU A 85 -5.63 2.43 15.43
CA LEU A 85 -6.25 3.38 16.36
C LEU A 85 -5.34 3.60 17.56
N LYS A 86 -5.43 4.79 18.16
CA LYS A 86 -4.68 5.18 19.35
C LYS A 86 -5.65 5.57 20.45
N ASP A 87 -5.48 4.99 21.62
CA ASP A 87 -6.28 5.31 22.80
C ASP A 87 -5.77 6.57 23.54
N GLU A 88 -6.48 6.96 24.59
CA GLU A 88 -6.17 8.14 25.41
C GLU A 88 -4.84 8.02 26.17
N ASP A 89 -4.41 6.79 26.48
CA ASP A 89 -3.12 6.47 27.10
C ASP A 89 -1.97 6.45 26.08
N GLY A 90 -2.29 6.68 24.80
CA GLY A 90 -1.35 6.72 23.71
C GLY A 90 -0.86 5.35 23.24
N ARG A 91 -1.61 4.28 23.53
CA ARG A 91 -1.36 2.93 23.04
C ARG A 91 -2.11 2.70 21.73
N TRP A 92 -1.43 2.03 20.81
CA TRP A 92 -1.96 1.64 19.51
C TRP A 92 -2.66 0.30 19.61
N HIS A 93 -3.77 0.14 18.89
CA HIS A 93 -4.52 -1.11 18.79
C HIS A 93 -5.16 -1.26 17.40
N LYS A 94 -5.60 -2.48 17.09
CA LYS A 94 -6.30 -2.77 15.83
C LYS A 94 -7.66 -2.04 15.79
N PRO A 95 -8.07 -1.53 14.61
CA PRO A 95 -9.44 -1.06 14.43
C PRO A 95 -10.44 -2.21 14.45
N ASP A 96 -11.68 -1.91 14.82
CA ASP A 96 -12.83 -2.76 14.49
C ASP A 96 -13.28 -2.53 13.04
N LEU A 97 -14.26 -3.31 12.56
CA LEU A 97 -14.72 -3.26 11.17
C LEU A 97 -15.21 -1.87 10.72
N GLU A 98 -15.85 -1.11 11.60
CA GLU A 98 -16.38 0.22 11.27
C GLU A 98 -15.23 1.22 11.15
N ASN A 99 -14.34 1.25 12.16
CA ASN A 99 -13.18 2.13 12.17
C ASN A 99 -12.18 1.79 11.07
N GLU A 100 -12.04 0.51 10.69
CA GLU A 100 -11.17 0.07 9.60
C GLU A 100 -11.61 0.69 8.27
N ALA A 101 -12.91 0.70 7.98
CA ALA A 101 -13.45 1.32 6.77
C ALA A 101 -13.21 2.84 6.73
N ASP A 102 -13.28 3.52 7.87
CA ASP A 102 -13.03 4.96 7.96
C ASP A 102 -11.54 5.31 7.89
N LEU A 103 -10.69 4.52 8.54
CA LEU A 103 -9.23 4.62 8.40
C LEU A 103 -8.82 4.42 6.94
N GLU A 104 -9.37 3.41 6.26
CA GLU A 104 -9.05 3.12 4.86
C GLU A 104 -9.44 4.29 3.93
N LYS A 105 -10.56 4.97 4.18
CA LYS A 105 -10.93 6.19 3.44
C LYS A 105 -9.91 7.31 3.66
N ILE A 106 -9.46 7.52 4.90
CA ILE A 106 -8.48 8.55 5.25
C ILE A 106 -7.12 8.22 4.62
N ARG A 107 -6.67 6.97 4.76
CA ARG A 107 -5.45 6.45 4.17
C ARG A 107 -5.45 6.60 2.67
N SER A 108 -6.51 6.15 1.99
CA SER A 108 -6.69 6.32 0.54
C SER A 108 -6.53 7.78 0.12
N ARG A 109 -7.11 8.74 0.86
CA ARG A 109 -6.93 10.19 0.56
C ARG A 109 -5.48 10.65 0.75
N LYS A 110 -4.79 10.20 1.80
CA LYS A 110 -3.37 10.52 2.04
C LYS A 110 -2.47 9.96 0.94
N LEU A 111 -2.67 8.68 0.57
CA LEU A 111 -1.94 8.02 -0.51
C LEU A 111 -2.11 8.74 -1.85
N LEU A 112 -3.33 9.17 -2.19
CA LEU A 112 -3.58 9.93 -3.41
C LEU A 112 -2.94 11.33 -3.38
N LYS A 113 -2.91 11.97 -2.21
CA LYS A 113 -2.21 13.24 -2.05
C LYS A 113 -0.71 13.08 -2.27
N GLU A 114 -0.13 12.00 -1.74
CA GLU A 114 1.28 11.65 -1.95
C GLU A 114 1.56 11.32 -3.42
N PHE A 115 0.68 10.54 -4.07
CA PHE A 115 0.77 10.25 -5.49
C PHE A 115 0.77 11.51 -6.37
N ASN A 116 -0.03 12.52 -6.02
CA ASN A 116 -0.05 13.78 -6.76
C ASN A 116 1.31 14.51 -6.74
N ILE A 117 2.12 14.31 -5.70
CA ILE A 117 3.51 14.81 -5.69
C ILE A 117 4.31 14.15 -6.82
N TYR A 118 4.11 12.85 -7.06
CA TYR A 118 4.78 12.13 -8.15
C TYR A 118 4.27 12.58 -9.52
N VAL A 119 2.98 12.89 -9.65
CA VAL A 119 2.41 13.48 -10.88
C VAL A 119 3.05 14.85 -11.17
N ASP A 120 3.14 15.71 -10.15
CA ASP A 120 3.77 17.03 -10.26
C ASP A 120 5.25 16.90 -10.63
N LEU A 121 5.97 15.96 -10.03
CA LEU A 121 7.36 15.66 -10.39
C LEU A 121 7.47 15.16 -11.84
N ALA A 122 6.58 14.26 -12.27
CA ALA A 122 6.58 13.71 -13.62
C ALA A 122 6.26 14.74 -14.71
N SER A 123 5.51 15.79 -14.37
CA SER A 123 5.20 16.91 -15.27
C SER A 123 6.43 17.75 -15.66
N LYS A 124 7.50 17.70 -14.85
CA LYS A 124 8.69 18.51 -15.08
C LYS A 124 9.55 17.94 -16.22
N PRO A 125 10.10 18.78 -17.12
CA PRO A 125 10.98 18.31 -18.19
C PRO A 125 12.17 17.54 -17.63
N ASN A 126 12.50 16.39 -18.24
CA ASN A 126 13.62 15.53 -17.84
C ASN A 126 13.62 15.03 -16.39
N ALA A 127 12.48 15.10 -15.69
CA ALA A 127 12.37 14.58 -14.34
C ALA A 127 12.63 13.06 -14.31
N LYS A 128 13.21 12.61 -13.20
CA LYS A 128 13.36 11.20 -12.83
C LYS A 128 12.97 11.07 -11.37
N ILE A 129 12.06 10.16 -11.10
CA ILE A 129 11.62 9.84 -9.75
C ILE A 129 12.46 8.66 -9.29
N ARG A 130 13.26 8.84 -8.24
CA ARG A 130 14.24 7.85 -7.80
C ARG A 130 13.69 6.90 -6.75
N THR A 131 12.88 7.44 -5.84
CA THR A 131 12.24 6.73 -4.75
C THR A 131 10.77 7.15 -4.71
N VAL A 132 9.92 6.18 -4.38
CA VAL A 132 8.48 6.35 -4.19
C VAL A 132 8.02 5.43 -3.08
N ARG A 133 6.98 5.83 -2.36
CA ARG A 133 6.19 4.91 -1.55
C ARG A 133 5.34 4.06 -2.48
N LEU A 134 5.59 2.75 -2.53
CA LEU A 134 4.90 1.85 -3.46
C LEU A 134 3.37 1.86 -3.30
N GLU A 135 2.85 1.91 -2.07
CA GLU A 135 1.41 1.95 -1.83
C GLU A 135 0.75 3.24 -2.37
N ALA A 136 1.43 4.38 -2.30
CA ALA A 136 0.93 5.62 -2.89
C ALA A 136 0.84 5.50 -4.42
N LEU A 137 1.86 4.87 -5.03
CA LEU A 137 1.89 4.64 -6.46
C LEU A 137 0.78 3.68 -6.92
N ARG A 138 0.57 2.57 -6.21
CA ARG A 138 -0.51 1.60 -6.47
C ARG A 138 -1.89 2.24 -6.35
N ALA A 139 -2.11 3.01 -5.28
CA ALA A 139 -3.36 3.75 -5.06
C ALA A 139 -3.62 4.77 -6.19
N GLY A 140 -2.59 5.51 -6.58
CA GLY A 140 -2.63 6.47 -7.69
C GLY A 140 -2.95 5.84 -9.03
N PHE A 141 -2.27 4.76 -9.40
CA PHE A 141 -2.49 4.05 -10.65
C PHE A 141 -3.89 3.45 -10.72
N LYS A 142 -4.35 2.83 -9.63
CA LYS A 142 -5.73 2.33 -9.51
C LYS A 142 -6.76 3.45 -9.68
N ASN A 143 -6.54 4.61 -9.07
CA ASN A 143 -7.44 5.76 -9.17
C ASN A 143 -7.46 6.32 -10.60
N ALA A 144 -6.29 6.56 -11.20
CA ALA A 144 -6.17 7.05 -12.56
C ALA A 144 -6.81 6.07 -13.56
N TYR A 145 -6.60 4.76 -13.38
CA TYR A 145 -7.22 3.72 -14.21
C TYR A 145 -8.74 3.73 -14.11
N THR A 146 -9.28 3.81 -12.89
CA THR A 146 -10.73 3.90 -12.64
C THR A 146 -11.34 5.13 -13.32
N ASN A 147 -10.61 6.25 -13.31
CA ASN A 147 -11.01 7.50 -13.95
C ASN A 147 -10.70 7.58 -15.46
N LYS A 148 -10.14 6.50 -16.04
CA LYS A 148 -9.68 6.43 -17.45
C LYS A 148 -8.59 7.46 -17.80
N ASP A 149 -7.86 7.95 -16.81
CA ASP A 149 -6.72 8.83 -16.98
C ASP A 149 -5.44 8.01 -17.23
N PHE A 150 -5.38 7.38 -18.41
CA PHE A 150 -4.25 6.55 -18.82
C PHE A 150 -2.98 7.38 -19.06
N ALA A 151 -3.14 8.65 -19.46
CA ALA A 151 -2.03 9.55 -19.71
C ALA A 151 -1.21 9.80 -18.43
N THR A 152 -1.86 9.99 -17.28
CA THR A 152 -1.16 10.15 -16.00
C THR A 152 -0.36 8.91 -15.61
N ILE A 153 -0.93 7.71 -15.80
CA ILE A 153 -0.22 6.44 -15.53
C ILE A 153 1.05 6.32 -16.37
N VAL A 154 0.92 6.54 -17.69
CA VAL A 154 2.06 6.46 -18.62
C VAL A 154 3.10 7.55 -18.29
N ASN A 155 2.68 8.78 -18.00
CA ASN A 155 3.58 9.88 -17.69
C ASN A 155 4.39 9.60 -16.41
N VAL A 156 3.74 9.19 -15.33
CA VAL A 156 4.43 8.84 -14.07
C VAL A 156 5.29 7.60 -14.27
N GLY A 157 4.76 6.55 -14.89
CA GLY A 157 5.48 5.29 -15.15
C GLY A 157 6.80 5.49 -15.89
N ASN A 158 6.81 6.33 -16.94
CA ASN A 158 8.01 6.67 -17.69
C ASN A 158 9.10 7.40 -16.88
N ARG A 159 8.76 7.94 -15.71
CA ARG A 159 9.72 8.64 -14.82
C ARG A 159 10.22 7.77 -13.68
N LEU A 160 9.66 6.58 -13.48
CA LEU A 160 10.05 5.66 -12.43
C LEU A 160 11.28 4.84 -12.82
N PRO A 161 11.99 4.23 -11.85
CA PRO A 161 12.99 3.21 -12.14
C PRO A 161 12.32 1.99 -12.78
N GLU A 162 12.87 1.51 -13.90
CA GLU A 162 12.34 0.33 -14.62
C GLU A 162 12.21 -0.90 -13.72
N SER A 163 13.20 -1.15 -12.85
CA SER A 163 13.17 -2.24 -11.88
C SER A 163 11.96 -2.16 -10.95
N LEU A 164 11.58 -0.96 -10.52
CA LEU A 164 10.44 -0.78 -9.61
C LEU A 164 9.12 -1.10 -10.30
N LEU A 165 8.99 -0.70 -11.58
CA LEU A 165 7.79 -0.95 -12.36
C LEU A 165 7.64 -2.44 -12.73
N MET A 166 8.74 -3.11 -13.08
CA MET A 166 8.73 -4.50 -13.50
C MET A 166 8.60 -5.50 -12.36
N GLU A 167 9.13 -5.19 -11.17
CA GLU A 167 9.08 -6.07 -10.00
C GLU A 167 7.72 -6.03 -9.26
N ASP A 168 6.85 -5.10 -9.62
CA ASP A 168 5.51 -4.95 -9.05
C ASP A 168 4.45 -5.28 -10.10
N GLU A 169 3.87 -6.47 -9.99
CA GLU A 169 2.90 -7.00 -10.97
C GLU A 169 1.69 -6.08 -11.16
N VAL A 170 1.23 -5.43 -10.08
CA VAL A 170 0.06 -4.55 -10.11
C VAL A 170 0.38 -3.26 -10.87
N LEU A 171 1.52 -2.64 -10.58
CA LEU A 171 1.96 -1.44 -11.27
C LEU A 171 2.24 -1.72 -12.75
N LEU A 172 2.91 -2.83 -13.05
CA LEU A 172 3.19 -3.27 -14.42
C LEU A 172 1.90 -3.43 -15.23
N GLN A 173 0.91 -4.13 -14.66
CA GLN A 173 -0.38 -4.34 -15.32
C GLN A 173 -1.08 -3.02 -15.66
N TYR A 174 -1.17 -2.08 -14.72
CA TYR A 174 -1.77 -0.78 -14.98
C TYR A 174 -1.02 -0.01 -16.07
N TYR A 175 0.31 -0.05 -16.03
CA TYR A 175 1.15 0.64 -17.00
C TYR A 175 1.01 0.06 -18.42
N ASP A 176 1.01 -1.27 -18.56
CA ASP A 176 0.86 -1.92 -19.87
C ASP A 176 -0.50 -1.62 -20.50
N ILE A 177 -1.58 -1.71 -19.69
CA ILE A 177 -2.92 -1.38 -20.17
C ILE A 177 -3.00 0.09 -20.55
N ALA A 178 -2.47 1.00 -19.72
CA ALA A 178 -2.49 2.42 -20.02
C ALA A 178 -1.68 2.76 -21.28
N SER A 179 -0.51 2.15 -21.45
CA SER A 179 0.37 2.34 -22.63
C SER A 179 -0.29 1.87 -23.93
N SER A 180 -1.16 0.86 -23.87
CA SER A 180 -1.93 0.42 -25.05
C SER A 180 -3.06 1.38 -25.45
N ARG A 181 -3.43 2.33 -24.58
CA ARG A 181 -4.59 3.21 -24.72
C ARG A 181 -4.26 4.67 -25.00
N VAL A 182 -2.98 5.05 -24.94
CA VAL A 182 -2.45 6.39 -25.19
C VAL A 182 -1.69 6.38 -26.51
#